data_AF-A0A8I1MYE8-F1
#
_entry.id   AF-A0A8I1MYE8-F1
#
_cell.length_a   1.000
_cell.length_b   1.000
_cell.length_c   1.000
_cell.angle_alpha   90.00
_cell.angle_beta   90.00
_cell.angle_gamma   90.00
#
_symmetry.space_group_name_H-M   'P 1'
#
loop_
_entity.id
_entity.type
_entity.pdbx_description
1 polymer ?
#
loop_
_entity_poly.entity_id
_entity_poly.type
_entity_poly.pdbx_seq_one_letter_code
_entity_poly.pdbx_strand_id
1 'polypeptide(L)' 'MAQGSRSGICPNGQCLRYRTTNRQGYREYASTPGQCAGCPMKGQCTQSANGVKVVIR' A
#
# COMPACT_ATOMS: atom_id res chain seq x y z
N MET A 1 3.29 -15.93 17.43
CA MET A 1 2.63 -14.72 17.98
C MET A 1 3.26 -13.54 17.23
N ALA A 2 2.61 -12.74 16.38
CA ALA A 2 1.23 -12.29 16.33
C ALA A 2 0.64 -12.43 14.92
N GLN A 3 -0.56 -13.00 14.85
CA GLN A 3 -1.47 -12.77 13.74
C GLN A 3 -1.98 -11.32 13.88
N GLY A 4 -1.20 -10.37 13.39
CA GLY A 4 -1.67 -9.00 13.20
C GLY A 4 -1.97 -8.85 11.72
N SER A 5 -3.25 -8.79 11.35
CA SER A 5 -3.71 -8.39 10.03
C SER A 5 -3.14 -7.00 9.72
N ARG A 6 -1.93 -6.96 9.15
CA ARG A 6 -1.19 -5.72 8.89
C ARG A 6 -1.94 -5.02 7.77
N SER A 7 -2.56 -3.88 8.07
CA SER A 7 -3.24 -2.95 7.14
C SER A 7 -2.34 -2.36 6.05
N GLY A 8 -1.28 -3.06 5.65
CA GLY A 8 -0.38 -2.69 4.57
C GLY A 8 -0.11 -3.85 3.64
N ILE A 9 -1.09 -4.74 3.50
CA ILE A 9 -1.11 -5.74 2.45
C ILE A 9 -2.33 -5.42 1.60
N CYS A 10 -2.14 -5.42 0.29
CA CYS A 10 -3.22 -5.23 -0.64
C CYS A 10 -4.09 -6.51 -0.74
N PRO A 11 -5.35 -6.44 -1.20
CA PRO A 11 -6.19 -7.64 -1.33
C PRO A 11 -5.59 -8.69 -2.27
N ASN A 12 -4.65 -8.29 -3.14
CA ASN A 12 -3.86 -9.16 -4.00
C ASN A 12 -2.61 -9.76 -3.30
N GLY A 13 -2.48 -9.61 -1.99
CA GLY A 13 -1.34 -10.12 -1.21
C GLY A 13 -0.05 -9.29 -1.29
N GLN A 14 -0.06 -8.12 -1.94
CA GLN A 14 1.16 -7.29 -2.07
C GLN A 14 1.46 -6.50 -0.81
N CYS A 15 2.69 -6.61 -0.31
CA CYS A 15 3.18 -5.84 0.83
C CYS A 15 3.54 -4.40 0.44
N LEU A 16 3.05 -3.43 1.20
CA LEU A 16 3.41 -2.02 1.10
C LEU A 16 4.80 -1.80 1.71
N ARG A 17 5.72 -1.20 0.93
CA ARG A 17 7.06 -0.84 1.41
C ARG A 17 7.02 0.53 2.07
N TYR A 18 7.89 0.74 3.05
CA TYR A 18 8.07 2.06 3.65
C TYR A 18 8.50 3.06 2.57
N ARG A 19 7.81 4.19 2.52
CA ARG A 19 8.00 5.27 1.54
C ARG A 19 8.71 6.44 2.20
N THR A 20 8.08 7.05 3.20
CA THR A 20 8.58 8.24 3.89
C THR A 20 7.95 8.29 5.29
N THR A 21 8.50 9.12 6.18
CA THR A 21 7.78 9.54 7.38
C THR A 21 7.41 11.00 7.17
N ASN A 22 6.11 11.33 7.31
CA ASN A 22 5.65 12.69 7.11
C ASN A 22 6.10 13.61 8.26
N ARG A 23 5.92 14.92 8.10
CA ARG A 23 6.28 15.93 9.13
C ARG A 23 5.57 15.75 10.48
N GLN A 24 4.46 15.03 10.52
CA GLN A 24 3.72 14.72 11.76
C GLN A 24 4.23 13.44 12.45
N GLY A 25 5.23 12.76 11.88
CA GLY A 25 5.81 11.54 12.44
C GLY A 25 5.12 10.24 12.00
N TYR A 26 4.15 10.32 11.09
CA TYR A 26 3.48 9.13 10.56
C TYR A 26 4.29 8.47 9.46
N ARG A 27 4.37 7.15 9.48
CA ARG A 27 5.07 6.35 8.49
C ARG A 27 4.15 6.08 7.31
N GLU A 28 4.51 6.63 6.16
CA GLU A 28 3.89 6.35 4.88
C GLU A 28 4.47 5.08 4.29
N TYR A 29 3.60 4.18 3.87
CA TYR A 29 3.94 2.97 3.15
C TYR A 29 3.26 3.00 1.78
N ALA A 30 4.01 2.70 0.72
CA ALA A 30 3.52 2.69 -0.65
C ALA A 30 3.78 1.36 -1.39
N SER A 31 2.83 0.97 -2.22
CA SER A 31 2.95 -0.20 -3.10
C SER A 31 3.70 0.19 -4.38
N THR A 32 4.36 -0.78 -5.01
CA THR A 32 5.06 -0.55 -6.27
C THR A 32 4.04 -0.38 -7.40
N PRO A 33 4.06 0.73 -8.16
CA PRO A 33 3.12 0.96 -9.26
C PRO A 33 3.20 -0.14 -10.32
N GLY A 34 4.39 -0.68 -10.63
CA GLY A 34 4.53 -1.77 -11.59
C GLY A 34 3.75 -3.04 -11.22
N GLN A 35 3.66 -3.37 -9.93
CA GLN A 35 2.89 -4.54 -9.47
C GLN A 35 1.39 -4.29 -9.46
N CYS A 36 0.98 -3.04 -9.24
CA CYS A 36 -0.42 -2.65 -9.29
C CYS A 36 -0.91 -2.25 -10.69
N ALA A 37 -0.01 -1.94 -11.63
CA ALA A 37 -0.33 -1.57 -13.00
C ALA A 37 -0.98 -2.72 -13.76
N GLY A 38 -0.50 -3.95 -13.56
CA GLY A 38 -1.10 -5.18 -14.07
C GLY A 38 -2.15 -5.81 -13.14
N CYS A 39 -2.52 -5.14 -12.04
CA CYS A 39 -3.45 -5.73 -11.07
C CYS A 39 -4.89 -5.56 -11.57
N PRO A 40 -5.65 -6.66 -11.78
CA PRO A 40 -7.04 -6.58 -12.22
C PRO A 40 -7.93 -5.88 -11.18
N MET A 41 -7.53 -5.95 -9.90
CA MET A 41 -8.21 -5.29 -8.80
C MET A 41 -7.60 -3.94 -8.43
N LYS A 42 -6.82 -3.27 -9.32
CA LYS A 42 -6.22 -1.97 -8.97
C LYS A 42 -7.27 -0.97 -8.50
N GLY A 43 -8.43 -0.91 -9.15
CA GLY A 43 -9.52 0.00 -8.79
C GLY A 43 -10.10 -0.22 -7.38
N GLN A 44 -10.07 -1.45 -6.87
CA GLN A 44 -10.47 -1.79 -5.49
C GLN A 44 -9.31 -1.72 -4.50
N CYS A 45 -8.08 -1.94 -4.97
CA CYS A 45 -6.85 -1.94 -4.18
C CYS A 45 -6.35 -0.52 -3.89
N THR A 46 -6.41 0.35 -4.88
CA THR A 46 -5.96 1.75 -4.84
C THR A 46 -6.75 2.56 -5.86
N GLN A 47 -7.50 3.54 -5.38
CA GLN A 47 -8.22 4.47 -6.25
C GLN A 47 -7.31 5.58 -6.81
N SER A 48 -6.00 5.52 -6.56
CA SER A 48 -5.06 6.52 -7.05
C SER A 48 -4.78 6.31 -8.53
N ALA A 49 -4.74 7.39 -9.31
CA ALA A 49 -4.44 7.35 -10.75
C ALA A 49 -3.10 6.66 -11.06
N ASN A 50 -2.14 6.73 -10.14
CA ASN A 50 -0.83 6.08 -10.26
C ASN A 50 -0.87 4.57 -10.00
N GLY A 51 -2.02 4.01 -9.60
CA GLY A 51 -2.13 2.62 -9.18
C GLY A 51 -1.27 2.32 -7.95
N VAL A 52 -0.98 3.30 -7.11
CA VAL A 52 -0.16 3.12 -5.90
C VAL A 52 -1.08 3.19 -4.70
N LYS A 53 -1.13 2.13 -3.89
CA LYS A 53 -1.75 2.20 -2.56
C LYS A 53 -0.77 2.92 -1.64
N VAL A 54 -1.23 3.94 -0.93
CA VAL A 54 -0.45 4.63 0.11
C VAL A 54 -1.22 4.47 1.41
N VAL A 55 -0.54 4.01 2.46
CA VAL A 55 -1.10 3.85 3.79
C VAL A 55 -0.22 4.63 4.77
N ILE A 56 -0.85 5.49 5.56
CA ILE A 56 -0.21 6.28 6.60
C ILE A 56 -0.54 5.64 7.94
N ARG A 57 0.47 5.45 8.80
CA ARG A 57 0.29 4.86 10.14
C ARG A 57 1.10 5.59 11.19
#